data_AF-A0AA35KKS3-F1
#
_entry.id   AF-A0AA35KKS3-F1
#
_cell.length_a   1.000
_cell.length_b   1.000
_cell.length_c   1.000
_cell.angle_alpha   90.00
_cell.angle_beta   90.00
_cell.angle_gamma   90.00
#
_symmetry.space_group_name_H-M   'P 1'
#
loop_
_entity.id
_entity.type
_entity.pdbx_description
1 polymer ?
#
loop_
_entity_poly.entity_id
_entity_poly.type
_entity_poly.pdbx_seq_one_letter_code
_entity_poly.pdbx_strand_id
1 'polypeptide(L)'
;MPANGNHVDQNARMKIAYYNHGRKKSTDMHNNQKSAISYEKRLKKIMIQCYIVLDRARGEREAHPNSFSRMAEMALIERLENAVVRLESLLSDSHRLAGMECGTVNGVNGDVAPYVEAFDRIIKGSVAEFLRNSKILDGDVKTHAEMIRAAFQAQRAYLLLTSQYQEPQESEVTILLKPISDKIQEIQTFRERNRGSKMFNHLSAVSESIPALGWITVSPKPGPYVKEMNDAATFYTNRVLKDYKHSDLRHVDWVKSFLNIWAELQAYIKEYHTTGLSWSKTGPIASAASGLSTLASNQGPPPPPPPPPPPPPPPGPPPVFDTENAKDDATATRSALFAQLNQGETITKGLRHVSDDLKTHKNPSLRAQGTPIRSPTKSHAPNLTTPKPPQQSHCPVLELEGKKWRVEYQEDKNDLLISDTELKQVAYIFKCNKSTLQMKGKINSITVDNCKKFGLVFDNVVGIVEVINSKDIQIQVIGKVPTISINKTEGCHIYLSEESLDCEIVSAKSSEMNILIPKDGDYKEFPVPEQFKTSWDGSKLVTDPTEIVG
;
A
#
# COMPACT_ATOMS: atom_id res chain seq x y z
N MET A 1 50.57 -49.47 20.69
CA MET A 1 49.14 -49.77 20.92
C MET A 1 48.83 -49.37 22.35
N PRO A 2 47.76 -48.60 22.65
CA PRO A 2 46.42 -48.72 22.08
C PRO A 2 45.78 -47.40 21.62
N ALA A 3 45.00 -47.46 20.54
CA ALA A 3 44.01 -46.44 20.17
C ALA A 3 42.81 -47.18 19.59
N ASN A 4 41.74 -47.36 20.37
CA ASN A 4 40.40 -47.74 19.85
C ASN A 4 39.25 -47.69 20.88
N GLY A 5 39.38 -46.95 22.00
CA GLY A 5 38.35 -46.93 23.06
C GLY A 5 37.30 -45.80 22.98
N ASN A 6 37.65 -44.63 22.44
CA ASN A 6 36.85 -43.41 22.67
C ASN A 6 35.80 -43.08 21.60
N HIS A 7 35.86 -43.71 20.42
CA HIS A 7 34.95 -43.37 19.32
C HIS A 7 33.58 -44.07 19.39
N VAL A 8 33.47 -45.14 20.20
CA VAL A 8 32.26 -45.95 20.33
C VAL A 8 31.29 -45.36 21.38
N ASP A 9 31.80 -44.74 22.45
CA ASP A 9 30.98 -44.20 23.55
C ASP A 9 30.23 -42.91 23.16
N GLN A 10 30.84 -42.07 22.31
CA GLN A 10 30.21 -40.82 21.85
C GLN A 10 29.05 -41.05 20.87
N ASN A 11 29.15 -42.13 20.07
CA ASN A 11 28.11 -42.52 19.12
C ASN A 11 26.91 -43.19 19.82
N ALA A 12 27.17 -43.92 20.92
CA ALA A 12 26.13 -44.47 21.78
C ALA A 12 25.34 -43.37 22.51
N ARG A 13 26.02 -42.34 23.03
CA ARG A 13 25.38 -41.19 23.70
C ARG A 13 24.50 -40.36 22.75
N MET A 14 24.92 -40.16 21.50
CA MET A 14 24.09 -39.49 20.49
C MET A 14 22.83 -40.31 20.14
N LYS A 15 22.94 -41.63 19.98
CA LYS A 15 21.78 -42.48 19.68
C LYS A 15 20.74 -42.47 20.81
N ILE A 16 21.18 -42.45 22.07
CA ILE A 16 20.29 -42.36 23.24
C ILE A 16 19.60 -40.97 23.30
N ALA A 17 20.33 -39.89 22.99
CA ALA A 17 19.75 -38.54 22.93
C ALA A 17 18.70 -38.40 21.82
N TYR A 18 18.94 -38.96 20.63
CA TYR A 18 17.97 -38.99 19.54
C TYR A 18 16.73 -39.82 19.87
N TYR A 19 16.91 -40.99 20.51
CA TYR A 19 15.82 -41.85 20.93
C TYR A 19 14.94 -41.17 22.01
N ASN A 20 15.56 -40.51 22.98
CA ASN A 20 14.84 -39.77 24.03
C ASN A 20 14.14 -38.52 23.49
N HIS A 21 14.73 -37.82 22.52
CA HIS A 21 14.10 -36.67 21.86
C HIS A 21 12.89 -37.09 21.00
N GLY A 22 13.00 -38.21 20.29
CA GLY A 22 11.88 -38.82 19.54
C GLY A 22 10.74 -39.27 20.46
N ARG A 23 11.07 -39.86 21.63
CA ARG A 23 10.07 -40.25 22.64
C ARG A 23 9.36 -39.05 23.25
N LYS A 24 10.10 -37.98 23.58
CA LYS A 24 9.52 -36.71 24.10
C LYS A 24 8.54 -36.08 23.10
N LYS A 25 8.94 -35.95 21.82
CA LYS A 25 8.07 -35.49 20.74
C LYS A 25 6.82 -36.35 20.55
N SER A 26 6.95 -37.67 20.68
CA SER A 26 5.81 -38.59 20.60
C SER A 26 4.82 -38.41 21.77
N THR A 27 5.31 -38.27 23.00
CA THR A 27 4.46 -37.94 24.16
C THR A 27 3.80 -36.57 24.06
N ASP A 28 4.50 -35.55 23.56
CA ASP A 28 3.97 -34.20 23.39
C ASP A 28 2.88 -34.17 22.30
N MET A 29 3.07 -34.89 21.19
CA MET A 29 2.01 -35.06 20.18
C MET A 29 0.79 -35.80 20.74
N HIS A 30 1.01 -36.86 21.52
CA HIS A 30 -0.09 -37.65 22.10
C HIS A 30 -0.89 -36.84 23.14
N ASN A 31 -0.21 -35.98 23.92
CA ASN A 31 -0.87 -35.07 24.87
C ASN A 31 -1.63 -33.94 24.15
N ASN A 32 -1.07 -33.37 23.08
CA ASN A 32 -1.78 -32.39 22.25
C ASN A 32 -3.04 -32.97 21.61
N GLN A 33 -2.98 -34.22 21.14
CA GLN A 33 -4.13 -34.89 20.53
C GLN A 33 -5.23 -35.21 21.57
N LYS A 34 -4.88 -35.61 22.79
CA LYS A 34 -5.84 -35.77 23.89
C LYS A 34 -6.48 -34.45 24.30
N SER A 35 -5.72 -33.35 24.29
CA SER A 35 -6.23 -32.00 24.56
C SER A 35 -7.23 -31.57 23.48
N ALA A 36 -6.88 -31.74 22.20
CA ALA A 36 -7.76 -31.42 21.07
C ALA A 36 -9.09 -32.19 21.11
N ILE A 37 -9.06 -33.49 21.40
CA ILE A 37 -10.27 -34.32 21.54
C ILE A 37 -11.13 -33.86 22.74
N SER A 38 -10.51 -33.42 23.84
CA SER A 38 -11.22 -32.87 25.00
C SER A 38 -11.92 -31.54 24.68
N TYR A 39 -11.24 -30.66 23.93
CA TYR A 39 -11.81 -29.40 23.45
C TYR A 39 -12.96 -29.64 22.46
N GLU A 40 -12.80 -30.56 21.51
CA GLU A 40 -13.84 -30.91 20.55
C GLU A 40 -15.10 -31.47 21.23
N LYS A 41 -14.93 -32.34 22.26
CA LYS A 41 -16.04 -32.83 23.08
C LYS A 41 -16.75 -31.72 23.84
N ARG A 42 -16.02 -30.74 24.38
CA ARG A 42 -16.60 -29.56 25.05
C ARG A 42 -17.38 -28.68 24.06
N LEU A 43 -16.84 -28.44 22.86
CA LEU A 43 -17.50 -27.66 21.81
C LEU A 43 -18.77 -28.35 21.31
N LYS A 44 -18.75 -29.66 21.06
CA LYS A 44 -19.95 -30.43 20.70
C LYS A 44 -21.03 -30.37 21.79
N LYS A 45 -20.64 -30.42 23.07
CA LYS A 45 -21.59 -30.26 24.19
C LYS A 45 -22.21 -28.87 24.25
N ILE A 46 -21.44 -27.82 24.00
CA ILE A 46 -21.94 -26.44 23.92
C ILE A 46 -22.91 -26.29 22.74
N MET A 47 -22.56 -26.87 21.58
CA MET A 47 -23.42 -26.84 20.38
C MET A 47 -24.77 -27.49 20.60
N ILE A 48 -24.79 -28.69 21.19
CA ILE A 48 -26.04 -29.39 21.53
C ILE A 48 -26.88 -28.54 22.51
N GLN A 49 -26.24 -27.89 23.49
CA GLN A 49 -26.94 -27.02 24.43
C GLN A 49 -27.55 -25.79 23.74
N CYS A 50 -26.84 -25.17 22.79
CA CYS A 50 -27.35 -24.06 21.99
C CYS A 50 -28.55 -24.49 21.12
N TYR A 51 -28.47 -25.66 20.49
CA TYR A 51 -29.57 -26.22 19.71
C TYR A 51 -30.82 -26.47 20.55
N ILE A 52 -30.68 -27.04 21.75
CA ILE A 52 -31.80 -27.28 22.67
C ILE A 52 -32.46 -25.95 23.09
N VAL A 53 -31.66 -24.91 23.35
CA VAL A 53 -32.18 -23.57 23.70
C VAL A 53 -32.92 -22.93 22.53
N LEU A 54 -32.38 -23.07 21.31
CA LEU A 54 -33.03 -22.58 20.08
C LEU A 54 -34.34 -23.30 19.80
N ASP A 55 -34.40 -24.62 20.01
CA ASP A 55 -35.59 -25.42 19.77
C ASP A 55 -36.70 -25.11 20.81
N ARG A 56 -36.31 -24.90 22.06
CA ARG A 56 -37.24 -24.43 23.12
C ARG A 56 -37.78 -23.04 22.83
N ALA A 57 -36.94 -22.12 22.36
CA ALA A 57 -37.35 -20.77 21.95
C ALA A 57 -38.20 -20.76 20.66
N ARG A 58 -38.14 -21.83 19.85
CA ARG A 58 -39.06 -22.04 18.72
C ARG A 58 -40.41 -22.58 19.19
N GLY A 59 -40.43 -23.51 20.15
CA GLY A 59 -41.66 -24.05 20.75
C GLY A 59 -42.48 -23.00 21.54
N GLU A 60 -41.82 -22.14 22.32
CA GLU A 60 -42.50 -21.04 23.04
C GLU A 60 -43.12 -20.00 22.09
N ARG A 61 -42.65 -19.93 20.85
CA ARG A 61 -43.12 -19.06 19.77
C ARG A 61 -44.50 -19.46 19.22
N GLU A 62 -44.87 -20.73 19.33
CA GLU A 62 -46.16 -21.25 18.85
C GLU A 62 -47.30 -21.05 19.86
N ALA A 63 -47.00 -20.74 21.13
CA ALA A 63 -47.98 -20.70 22.21
C ALA A 63 -48.62 -19.32 22.50
N HIS A 64 -47.97 -18.18 22.16
CA HIS A 64 -48.47 -16.83 22.51
C HIS A 64 -48.21 -15.77 21.42
N PRO A 65 -49.24 -15.31 20.65
CA PRO A 65 -48.98 -14.56 19.41
C PRO A 65 -48.80 -13.03 19.46
N ASN A 66 -48.89 -12.33 20.60
CA ASN A 66 -48.95 -10.86 20.60
C ASN A 66 -48.06 -10.16 21.66
N SER A 67 -47.03 -9.43 21.23
CA SER A 67 -46.64 -8.06 21.68
C SER A 67 -45.23 -7.64 21.17
N PHE A 68 -44.90 -6.36 21.37
CA PHE A 68 -43.75 -5.57 20.92
C PHE A 68 -42.33 -6.16 21.22
N SER A 69 -42.22 -7.29 21.93
CA SER A 69 -40.99 -8.05 22.20
C SER A 69 -40.39 -8.74 20.94
N ARG A 70 -41.20 -8.88 19.89
CA ARG A 70 -40.89 -9.66 18.66
C ARG A 70 -39.59 -9.26 17.96
N MET A 71 -39.25 -7.97 17.85
CA MET A 71 -38.03 -7.53 17.13
C MET A 71 -36.74 -7.83 17.91
N ALA A 72 -36.77 -7.66 19.24
CA ALA A 72 -35.62 -7.96 20.09
C ALA A 72 -35.37 -9.47 20.17
N GLU A 73 -36.43 -10.28 20.25
CA GLU A 73 -36.34 -11.74 20.22
C GLU A 73 -35.86 -12.26 18.85
N MET A 74 -36.36 -11.72 17.74
CA MET A 74 -35.88 -12.10 16.41
C MET A 74 -34.39 -11.75 16.22
N ALA A 75 -33.96 -10.56 16.66
CA ALA A 75 -32.55 -10.17 16.60
C ALA A 75 -31.66 -11.06 17.49
N LEU A 76 -32.18 -11.53 18.64
CA LEU A 76 -31.44 -12.44 19.51
C LEU A 76 -31.31 -13.84 18.89
N ILE A 77 -32.40 -14.35 18.31
CA ILE A 77 -32.43 -15.65 17.63
C ILE A 77 -31.51 -15.65 16.40
N GLU A 78 -31.56 -14.61 15.57
CA GLU A 78 -30.69 -14.47 14.40
C GLU A 78 -29.20 -14.40 14.81
N ARG A 79 -28.88 -13.73 15.92
CA ARG A 79 -27.51 -13.71 16.46
C ARG A 79 -27.08 -15.08 16.97
N LEU A 80 -27.96 -15.85 17.60
CA LEU A 80 -27.68 -17.21 18.06
C LEU A 80 -27.52 -18.18 16.88
N GLU A 81 -28.36 -18.09 15.85
CA GLU A 81 -28.24 -18.89 14.63
C GLU A 81 -26.92 -18.61 13.90
N ASN A 82 -26.53 -17.33 13.77
CA ASN A 82 -25.22 -16.97 13.21
C ASN A 82 -24.03 -17.48 14.03
N ALA A 83 -24.14 -17.51 15.36
CA ALA A 83 -23.10 -18.05 16.23
C ALA A 83 -22.96 -19.57 16.08
N VAL A 84 -24.08 -20.29 15.95
CA VAL A 84 -24.14 -21.74 15.69
C VAL A 84 -23.50 -22.08 14.34
N VAL A 85 -23.85 -21.36 13.27
CA VAL A 85 -23.25 -21.55 11.93
C VAL A 85 -21.72 -21.35 11.95
N ARG A 86 -21.23 -20.33 12.68
CA ARG A 86 -19.78 -20.10 12.84
C ARG A 86 -19.09 -21.24 13.59
N LEU A 87 -19.71 -21.78 14.64
CA LEU A 87 -19.18 -22.92 15.40
C LEU A 87 -19.17 -24.22 14.57
N GLU A 88 -20.16 -24.43 13.72
CA GLU A 88 -20.21 -25.57 12.79
C GLU A 88 -19.12 -25.49 11.72
N SER A 89 -18.84 -24.29 11.20
CA SER A 89 -17.72 -24.06 10.28
C SER A 89 -16.39 -24.43 10.94
N LEU A 90 -16.15 -23.96 12.17
CA LEU A 90 -14.90 -24.24 12.90
C LEU A 90 -14.72 -25.74 13.22
N LEU A 91 -15.81 -26.47 13.49
CA LEU A 91 -15.77 -27.91 13.73
C LEU A 91 -15.56 -28.73 12.44
N SER A 92 -16.08 -28.23 11.31
CA SER A 92 -15.89 -28.82 9.99
C SER A 92 -14.45 -28.67 9.50
N ASP A 93 -13.82 -27.52 9.75
CA ASP A 93 -12.41 -27.26 9.41
C ASP A 93 -11.44 -28.12 10.25
N SER A 94 -11.79 -28.42 11.51
CA SER A 94 -10.99 -29.31 12.36
C SER A 94 -10.98 -30.78 11.87
N HIS A 95 -12.01 -31.23 11.15
CA HIS A 95 -12.04 -32.58 10.56
C HIS A 95 -11.19 -32.67 9.27
N ARG A 96 -10.97 -31.55 8.56
CA ARG A 96 -10.17 -31.52 7.32
C ARG A 96 -8.65 -31.57 7.57
N LEU A 97 -8.20 -31.20 8.76
CA LEU A 97 -6.77 -31.16 9.12
C LEU A 97 -6.22 -32.50 9.65
N ALA A 98 -7.07 -33.51 9.89
CA ALA A 98 -6.66 -34.79 10.47
C ALA A 98 -6.36 -35.90 9.44
N GLY A 99 -6.56 -35.66 8.14
CA GLY A 99 -6.38 -36.66 7.08
C GLY A 99 -5.68 -36.08 5.86
N MET A 100 -4.36 -35.89 5.92
CA MET A 100 -3.57 -35.64 4.71
C MET A 100 -2.23 -36.37 4.82
N GLU A 101 -2.26 -37.65 4.49
CA GLU A 101 -1.07 -38.39 4.05
C GLU A 101 -0.72 -37.99 2.60
N CYS A 102 0.58 -37.97 2.34
CA CYS A 102 1.20 -37.63 1.07
C CYS A 102 0.83 -38.60 -0.07
N GLY A 103 0.45 -38.08 -1.24
CA GLY A 103 0.27 -38.89 -2.45
C GLY A 103 -0.24 -38.13 -3.69
N THR A 104 0.70 -37.67 -4.52
CA THR A 104 0.69 -37.54 -6.00
C THR A 104 -0.62 -37.30 -6.81
N VAL A 105 -0.64 -36.13 -7.46
CA VAL A 105 -1.10 -35.75 -8.83
C VAL A 105 -2.02 -36.69 -9.63
N ASN A 106 -3.20 -36.17 -10.02
CA ASN A 106 -3.60 -35.84 -11.41
C ASN A 106 -5.11 -35.53 -11.49
N GLY A 107 -5.50 -34.48 -12.24
CA GLY A 107 -6.86 -34.37 -12.76
C GLY A 107 -7.45 -32.97 -12.74
N VAL A 108 -7.55 -32.39 -13.92
CA VAL A 108 -8.25 -31.14 -14.24
C VAL A 108 -9.70 -31.17 -13.71
N ASN A 109 -9.97 -30.42 -12.65
CA ASN A 109 -11.26 -29.80 -12.34
C ASN A 109 -11.02 -28.59 -11.43
N GLY A 110 -11.60 -27.45 -11.81
CA GLY A 110 -11.25 -26.12 -11.33
C GLY A 110 -11.74 -25.81 -9.91
N ASP A 111 -11.02 -26.29 -8.90
CA ASP A 111 -11.15 -25.74 -7.55
C ASP A 111 -10.29 -24.47 -7.42
N VAL A 112 -10.95 -23.39 -7.03
CA VAL A 112 -10.33 -22.09 -6.80
C VAL A 112 -9.44 -22.21 -5.55
N ALA A 113 -8.22 -21.66 -5.57
CA ALA A 113 -7.31 -21.81 -4.43
C ALA A 113 -7.94 -21.33 -3.11
N PRO A 114 -7.68 -21.98 -1.96
CA PRO A 114 -8.36 -21.68 -0.69
C PRO A 114 -8.30 -20.21 -0.26
N TYR A 115 -7.19 -19.52 -0.55
CA TYR A 115 -7.04 -18.10 -0.25
C TYR A 115 -7.86 -17.20 -1.18
N VAL A 116 -8.22 -17.65 -2.37
CA VAL A 116 -9.13 -16.90 -3.26
C VAL A 116 -10.57 -17.06 -2.77
N GLU A 117 -10.95 -18.27 -2.33
CA GLU A 117 -12.26 -18.51 -1.69
C GLU A 117 -12.40 -17.74 -0.37
N ALA A 118 -11.33 -17.67 0.42
CA ALA A 118 -11.30 -16.86 1.64
C ALA A 118 -11.49 -15.37 1.33
N PHE A 119 -10.86 -14.87 0.27
CA PHE A 119 -11.08 -13.50 -0.18
C PHE A 119 -12.52 -13.26 -0.68
N ASP A 120 -13.13 -14.27 -1.32
CA ASP A 120 -14.55 -14.21 -1.71
C ASP A 120 -15.48 -14.06 -0.51
N ARG A 121 -15.14 -14.63 0.65
CA ARG A 121 -15.90 -14.42 1.89
C ARG A 121 -15.82 -12.96 2.37
N ILE A 122 -14.69 -12.27 2.18
CA ILE A 122 -14.56 -10.83 2.48
C ILE A 122 -15.46 -10.02 1.55
N ILE A 123 -15.43 -10.30 0.25
CA ILE A 123 -16.25 -9.59 -0.75
C ILE A 123 -17.75 -9.80 -0.47
N LYS A 124 -18.17 -11.04 -0.21
CA LYS A 124 -19.58 -11.40 0.04
C LYS A 124 -20.04 -11.05 1.46
N GLY A 125 -19.11 -10.84 2.38
CA GLY A 125 -19.35 -10.50 3.78
C GLY A 125 -19.18 -9.01 4.04
N SER A 126 -18.02 -8.62 4.58
CA SER A 126 -17.77 -7.26 5.08
C SER A 126 -17.87 -6.18 3.99
N VAL A 127 -17.42 -6.45 2.76
CA VAL A 127 -17.58 -5.49 1.65
C VAL A 127 -19.05 -5.35 1.26
N ALA A 128 -19.81 -6.44 1.18
CA ALA A 128 -21.24 -6.39 0.87
C ALA A 128 -22.04 -5.63 1.95
N GLU A 129 -21.69 -5.80 3.22
CA GLU A 129 -22.28 -5.07 4.33
C GLU A 129 -22.02 -3.56 4.23
N PHE A 130 -20.76 -3.20 3.97
CA PHE A 130 -20.37 -1.81 3.73
C PHE A 130 -21.08 -1.19 2.54
N LEU A 131 -21.25 -1.92 1.43
CA LEU A 131 -22.00 -1.45 0.26
C LEU A 131 -23.47 -1.19 0.60
N ARG A 132 -24.09 -2.07 1.38
CA ARG A 132 -25.47 -1.91 1.85
C ARG A 132 -25.62 -0.64 2.69
N ASN A 133 -24.71 -0.41 3.66
CA ASN A 133 -24.74 0.79 4.49
C ASN A 133 -24.43 2.07 3.68
N SER A 134 -23.51 2.00 2.72
CA SER A 134 -23.19 3.11 1.82
C SER A 134 -24.36 3.48 0.91
N LYS A 135 -25.11 2.48 0.43
CA LYS A 135 -26.34 2.70 -0.35
C LYS A 135 -27.44 3.40 0.46
N ILE A 136 -27.52 3.14 1.77
CA ILE A 136 -28.47 3.82 2.66
C ILE A 136 -28.14 5.30 2.81
N LEU A 137 -26.84 5.66 2.88
CA LEU A 137 -26.39 7.06 2.96
C LEU A 137 -26.48 7.79 1.61
N ASP A 138 -26.47 7.05 0.50
CA ASP A 138 -26.63 7.52 -0.88
C ASP A 138 -25.54 8.55 -1.31
N GLY A 139 -25.76 9.22 -2.46
CA GLY A 139 -24.90 10.31 -2.94
C GLY A 139 -23.44 9.91 -3.19
N ASP A 140 -22.52 10.77 -2.75
CA ASP A 140 -21.08 10.56 -2.95
C ASP A 140 -20.59 9.30 -2.23
N VAL A 141 -21.15 8.96 -1.06
CA VAL A 141 -20.75 7.80 -0.26
C VAL A 141 -21.06 6.50 -1.00
N LYS A 142 -22.27 6.40 -1.57
CA LYS A 142 -22.64 5.26 -2.41
C LYS A 142 -21.76 5.14 -3.65
N THR A 143 -21.51 6.25 -4.34
CA THR A 143 -20.65 6.27 -5.54
C THR A 143 -19.25 5.79 -5.19
N HIS A 144 -18.68 6.29 -4.10
CA HIS A 144 -17.34 5.91 -3.64
C HIS A 144 -17.25 4.44 -3.21
N ALA A 145 -18.31 3.91 -2.60
CA ALA A 145 -18.40 2.50 -2.24
C ALA A 145 -18.42 1.57 -3.47
N GLU A 146 -19.12 1.95 -4.55
CA GLU A 146 -19.11 1.16 -5.78
C GLU A 146 -17.72 1.11 -6.44
N MET A 147 -16.92 2.16 -6.28
CA MET A 147 -15.52 2.16 -6.69
C MET A 147 -14.69 1.17 -5.85
N ILE A 148 -14.90 1.12 -4.53
CA ILE A 148 -14.28 0.10 -3.65
C ILE A 148 -14.64 -1.31 -4.13
N ARG A 149 -15.91 -1.58 -4.46
CA ARG A 149 -16.32 -2.89 -4.99
C ARG A 149 -15.51 -3.27 -6.22
N ALA A 150 -15.35 -2.35 -7.17
CA ALA A 150 -14.55 -2.59 -8.37
C ALA A 150 -13.06 -2.83 -8.05
N ALA A 151 -12.50 -2.14 -7.05
CA ALA A 151 -11.12 -2.35 -6.61
C ALA A 151 -10.92 -3.74 -5.98
N PHE A 152 -11.84 -4.19 -5.12
CA PHE A 152 -11.81 -5.54 -4.54
C PHE A 152 -11.97 -6.62 -5.61
N GLN A 153 -12.81 -6.40 -6.62
CA GLN A 153 -12.94 -7.32 -7.76
C GLN A 153 -11.64 -7.42 -8.58
N ALA A 154 -10.97 -6.29 -8.82
CA ALA A 154 -9.66 -6.29 -9.49
C ALA A 154 -8.61 -7.04 -8.66
N GLN A 155 -8.61 -6.86 -7.34
CA GLN A 155 -7.71 -7.60 -6.45
C GLN A 155 -8.01 -9.10 -6.42
N ARG A 156 -9.27 -9.51 -6.41
CA ARG A 156 -9.66 -10.92 -6.53
C ARG A 156 -9.14 -11.53 -7.83
N ALA A 157 -9.28 -10.82 -8.96
CA ALA A 157 -8.78 -11.29 -10.25
C ALA A 157 -7.26 -11.50 -10.23
N TYR A 158 -6.52 -10.61 -9.58
CA TYR A 158 -5.08 -10.73 -9.38
C TYR A 158 -4.71 -11.90 -8.45
N LEU A 159 -5.43 -12.10 -7.35
CA LEU A 159 -5.22 -13.25 -6.47
C LEU A 159 -5.48 -14.58 -7.20
N LEU A 160 -6.52 -14.64 -8.03
CA LEU A 160 -6.78 -15.81 -8.88
C LEU A 160 -5.63 -16.06 -9.87
N LEU A 161 -5.12 -15.01 -10.51
CA LEU A 161 -3.94 -15.10 -11.37
C LEU A 161 -2.74 -15.68 -10.60
N THR A 162 -2.43 -15.13 -9.42
CA THR A 162 -1.28 -15.61 -8.63
C THR A 162 -1.42 -17.07 -8.19
N SER A 163 -2.65 -17.60 -8.12
CA SER A 163 -2.91 -19.00 -7.77
C SER A 163 -2.61 -19.99 -8.89
N GLN A 164 -2.59 -19.51 -10.14
CA GLN A 164 -2.45 -20.34 -11.33
C GLN A 164 -1.08 -20.20 -12.00
N TYR A 165 -0.38 -19.08 -11.75
CA TYR A 165 0.86 -18.73 -12.44
C TYR A 165 2.01 -18.55 -11.46
N GLN A 166 3.23 -18.82 -11.95
CA GLN A 166 4.47 -18.48 -11.27
C GLN A 166 4.77 -16.98 -11.42
N GLU A 167 5.54 -16.44 -10.47
CA GLU A 167 5.95 -15.04 -10.44
C GLU A 167 6.69 -14.63 -11.73
N PRO A 168 6.30 -13.54 -12.39
CA PRO A 168 6.93 -13.10 -13.63
C PRO A 168 8.09 -12.13 -13.36
N GLN A 169 8.74 -11.66 -14.43
CA GLN A 169 9.72 -10.58 -14.29
C GLN A 169 9.07 -9.28 -13.80
N GLU A 170 9.85 -8.44 -13.12
CA GLU A 170 9.38 -7.21 -12.47
C GLU A 170 8.61 -6.25 -13.42
N SER A 171 9.00 -6.19 -14.70
CA SER A 171 8.30 -5.40 -15.72
C SER A 171 6.86 -5.90 -15.96
N GLU A 172 6.66 -7.21 -15.98
CA GLU A 172 5.35 -7.84 -16.15
C GLU A 172 4.50 -7.69 -14.88
N VAL A 173 5.10 -7.79 -13.69
CA VAL A 173 4.41 -7.55 -12.41
C VAL A 173 3.78 -6.15 -12.41
N THR A 174 4.51 -5.14 -12.87
CA THR A 174 4.02 -3.75 -12.95
C THR A 174 2.79 -3.63 -13.85
N ILE A 175 2.80 -4.32 -15.00
CA ILE A 175 1.65 -4.33 -15.93
C ILE A 175 0.44 -5.02 -15.31
N LEU A 176 0.66 -6.16 -14.64
CA LEU A 176 -0.40 -6.95 -14.01
C LEU A 176 -1.04 -6.24 -12.81
N LEU A 177 -0.29 -5.39 -12.10
CA LEU A 177 -0.78 -4.59 -10.98
C LEU A 177 -1.56 -3.34 -11.41
N LYS A 178 -1.39 -2.90 -12.66
CA LYS A 178 -1.97 -1.64 -13.15
C LYS A 178 -3.49 -1.52 -12.94
N PRO A 179 -4.33 -2.55 -13.15
CA PRO A 179 -5.76 -2.44 -12.89
C PRO A 179 -6.11 -2.09 -11.44
N ILE A 180 -5.34 -2.60 -10.47
CA ILE A 180 -5.55 -2.31 -9.04
C ILE A 180 -5.05 -0.90 -8.74
N SER A 181 -3.87 -0.54 -9.23
CA SER A 181 -3.30 0.81 -9.06
C SER A 181 -4.22 1.89 -9.62
N ASP A 182 -4.78 1.67 -10.82
CA ASP A 182 -5.69 2.61 -11.46
C ASP A 182 -6.97 2.78 -10.63
N LYS A 183 -7.50 1.70 -10.03
CA LYS A 183 -8.67 1.76 -9.14
C LYS A 183 -8.40 2.50 -7.83
N ILE A 184 -7.22 2.29 -7.23
CA ILE A 184 -6.78 3.04 -6.03
C ILE A 184 -6.73 4.53 -6.37
N GLN A 185 -6.09 4.91 -7.47
CA GLN A 185 -5.98 6.30 -7.90
C GLN A 185 -7.35 6.92 -8.24
N GLU A 186 -8.24 6.16 -8.88
CA GLU A 186 -9.60 6.59 -9.20
C GLU A 186 -10.38 6.97 -7.93
N ILE A 187 -10.28 6.13 -6.88
CA ILE A 187 -10.91 6.35 -5.57
C ILE A 187 -10.33 7.59 -4.87
N GLN A 188 -9.02 7.78 -4.89
CA GLN A 188 -8.37 8.97 -4.31
C GLN A 188 -8.78 10.25 -5.04
N THR A 189 -8.73 10.21 -6.37
CA THR A 189 -9.11 11.33 -7.25
C THR A 189 -10.58 11.71 -7.07
N PHE A 190 -11.47 10.74 -6.83
CA PHE A 190 -12.88 11.01 -6.56
C PHE A 190 -13.06 11.91 -5.32
N ARG A 191 -12.35 11.62 -4.23
CA ARG A 191 -12.38 12.48 -3.04
C ARG A 191 -11.81 13.87 -3.32
N GLU A 192 -10.71 13.96 -4.07
CA GLU A 192 -10.08 15.24 -4.41
C GLU A 192 -10.99 16.15 -5.26
N ARG A 193 -11.77 15.57 -6.18
CA ARG A 193 -12.73 16.30 -7.01
C ARG A 193 -13.99 16.72 -6.24
N ASN A 194 -14.28 16.06 -5.12
CA ASN A 194 -15.47 16.28 -4.30
C ASN A 194 -15.14 16.91 -2.94
N ARG A 195 -14.18 17.86 -2.89
CA ARG A 195 -13.79 18.57 -1.66
C ARG A 195 -14.92 19.35 -0.98
N GLY A 196 -15.93 19.77 -1.74
CA GLY A 196 -17.12 20.44 -1.22
C GLY A 196 -18.21 19.49 -0.69
N SER A 197 -17.98 18.17 -0.69
CA SER A 197 -18.99 17.20 -0.26
C SER A 197 -19.35 17.39 1.21
N LYS A 198 -20.65 17.33 1.54
CA LYS A 198 -21.12 17.29 2.94
C LYS A 198 -20.66 16.00 3.65
N MET A 199 -20.32 14.97 2.88
CA MET A 199 -19.83 13.68 3.37
C MET A 199 -18.31 13.57 3.26
N PHE A 200 -17.58 14.68 3.21
CA PHE A 200 -16.13 14.68 2.96
C PHE A 200 -15.31 13.81 3.92
N ASN A 201 -15.66 13.75 5.22
CA ASN A 201 -14.99 12.85 6.16
C ASN A 201 -15.18 11.36 5.81
N HIS A 202 -16.31 10.97 5.19
CA HIS A 202 -16.51 9.61 4.67
C HIS A 202 -15.60 9.35 3.48
N LEU A 203 -15.56 10.29 2.54
CA LEU A 203 -14.71 10.19 1.35
C LEU A 203 -13.22 10.15 1.74
N SER A 204 -12.81 10.94 2.74
CA SER A 204 -11.45 10.92 3.27
C SER A 204 -11.11 9.61 3.98
N ALA A 205 -12.02 9.04 4.77
CA ALA A 205 -11.79 7.73 5.38
C ALA A 205 -11.48 6.67 4.31
N VAL A 206 -12.20 6.72 3.18
CA VAL A 206 -11.98 5.85 2.03
C VAL A 206 -10.66 6.16 1.30
N SER A 207 -10.43 7.41 0.88
CA SER A 207 -9.27 7.77 0.05
C SER A 207 -7.93 7.57 0.75
N GLU A 208 -7.88 7.83 2.05
CA GLU A 208 -6.62 7.72 2.82
C GLU A 208 -6.30 6.28 3.22
N SER A 209 -7.26 5.35 3.14
CA SER A 209 -7.05 3.94 3.52
C SER A 209 -7.10 2.95 2.36
N ILE A 210 -7.66 3.33 1.21
CA ILE A 210 -7.69 2.46 0.02
C ILE A 210 -6.31 1.97 -0.46
N PRO A 211 -5.16 2.67 -0.22
CA PRO A 211 -3.85 2.10 -0.49
C PRO A 211 -3.60 0.76 0.21
N ALA A 212 -4.37 0.39 1.23
CA ALA A 212 -4.36 -0.95 1.84
C ALA A 212 -4.41 -2.08 0.82
N LEU A 213 -5.13 -1.93 -0.31
CA LEU A 213 -5.18 -2.96 -1.36
C LEU A 213 -3.81 -3.20 -2.03
N GLY A 214 -2.87 -2.27 -1.89
CA GLY A 214 -1.48 -2.40 -2.29
C GLY A 214 -0.65 -3.38 -1.45
N TRP A 215 -1.20 -3.99 -0.40
CA TRP A 215 -0.50 -4.98 0.43
C TRP A 215 0.14 -6.13 -0.37
N ILE A 216 -0.42 -6.43 -1.55
CA ILE A 216 0.08 -7.44 -2.48
C ILE A 216 1.51 -7.19 -2.99
N THR A 217 2.01 -5.96 -2.85
CA THR A 217 3.41 -5.60 -3.18
C THR A 217 4.29 -5.42 -1.94
N VAL A 218 3.75 -5.68 -0.74
CA VAL A 218 4.44 -5.44 0.53
C VAL A 218 5.01 -6.73 1.08
N SER A 219 6.31 -6.73 1.31
CA SER A 219 7.05 -7.82 1.97
C SER A 219 8.11 -7.23 2.90
N PRO A 220 8.38 -7.84 4.08
CA PRO A 220 7.78 -9.07 4.61
C PRO A 220 6.58 -8.82 5.54
N LYS A 221 6.05 -7.59 5.61
CA LYS A 221 5.06 -7.19 6.62
C LYS A 221 3.76 -6.59 6.01
N PRO A 222 3.02 -7.32 5.17
CA PRO A 222 1.77 -6.83 4.58
C PRO A 222 0.65 -6.60 5.61
N GLY A 223 0.57 -7.44 6.66
CA GLY A 223 -0.45 -7.29 7.72
C GLY A 223 -0.31 -5.99 8.53
N PRO A 224 0.89 -5.64 9.02
CA PRO A 224 1.15 -4.32 9.62
C PRO A 224 0.86 -3.14 8.68
N TYR A 225 1.18 -3.25 7.39
CA TYR A 225 0.87 -2.21 6.41
C TYR A 225 -0.65 -1.94 6.31
N VAL A 226 -1.48 -2.97 6.20
CA VAL A 226 -2.95 -2.81 6.19
C VAL A 226 -3.46 -2.20 7.51
N LYS A 227 -2.81 -2.50 8.64
CA LYS A 227 -3.14 -1.88 9.93
C LYS A 227 -2.95 -0.37 9.89
N GLU A 228 -1.82 0.11 9.38
CA GLU A 228 -1.54 1.55 9.28
C GLU A 228 -2.57 2.26 8.41
N MET A 229 -3.00 1.64 7.32
CA MET A 229 -4.07 2.17 6.46
C MET A 229 -5.43 2.20 7.19
N ASN A 230 -5.72 1.19 8.01
CA ASN A 230 -6.91 1.19 8.86
C ASN A 230 -6.85 2.27 9.96
N ASP A 231 -5.67 2.54 10.51
CA ASP A 231 -5.46 3.63 11.47
C ASP A 231 -5.70 5.00 10.80
N ALA A 232 -5.31 5.16 9.53
CA ALA A 232 -5.64 6.34 8.72
C ALA A 232 -7.17 6.47 8.48
N ALA A 233 -7.87 5.38 8.15
CA ALA A 233 -9.34 5.38 8.09
C ALA A 233 -9.97 5.80 9.43
N THR A 234 -9.43 5.28 10.53
CA THR A 234 -9.91 5.52 11.90
C THR A 234 -9.88 7.01 12.25
N PHE A 235 -8.84 7.73 11.82
CA PHE A 235 -8.74 9.17 12.03
C PHE A 235 -9.94 9.96 11.49
N TYR A 236 -10.40 9.64 10.28
CA TYR A 236 -11.54 10.32 9.65
C TYR A 236 -12.89 9.76 10.10
N THR A 237 -13.00 8.44 10.29
CA THR A 237 -14.23 7.84 10.81
C THR A 237 -14.52 8.27 12.24
N ASN A 238 -13.52 8.56 13.07
CA ASN A 238 -13.73 9.20 14.39
C ASN A 238 -14.42 10.56 14.30
N ARG A 239 -14.17 11.33 13.22
CA ARG A 239 -14.87 12.59 12.97
C ARG A 239 -16.32 12.34 12.54
N VAL A 240 -16.56 11.35 11.68
CA VAL A 240 -17.92 10.90 11.35
C VAL A 240 -18.67 10.48 12.62
N LEU A 241 -18.06 9.66 13.48
CA LEU A 241 -18.68 9.28 14.75
C LEU A 241 -18.94 10.49 15.64
N LYS A 242 -18.02 11.45 15.72
CA LYS A 242 -18.22 12.68 16.49
C LYS A 242 -19.46 13.44 16.02
N ASP A 243 -19.65 13.57 14.71
CA ASP A 243 -20.71 14.37 14.11
C ASP A 243 -22.09 13.66 14.15
N TYR A 244 -22.10 12.31 14.07
CA TYR A 244 -23.33 11.55 13.83
C TYR A 244 -23.76 10.58 14.94
N LYS A 245 -22.91 10.25 15.92
CA LYS A 245 -23.20 9.19 16.93
C LYS A 245 -24.45 9.41 17.80
N HIS A 246 -24.94 10.65 17.89
CA HIS A 246 -26.14 11.00 18.68
C HIS A 246 -27.29 11.53 17.80
N SER A 247 -27.12 11.56 16.49
CA SER A 247 -28.10 12.13 15.55
C SER A 247 -28.56 11.11 14.52
N ASP A 248 -27.63 10.45 13.83
CA ASP A 248 -27.95 9.49 12.77
C ASP A 248 -27.06 8.25 12.84
N LEU A 249 -27.64 7.17 13.36
CA LEU A 249 -26.95 5.89 13.58
C LEU A 249 -26.54 5.19 12.29
N ARG A 250 -27.12 5.56 11.14
CA ARG A 250 -26.75 4.96 9.84
C ARG A 250 -25.28 5.24 9.49
N HIS A 251 -24.76 6.39 9.91
CA HIS A 251 -23.34 6.73 9.78
C HIS A 251 -22.46 5.91 10.72
N VAL A 252 -22.96 5.59 11.92
CA VAL A 252 -22.24 4.72 12.87
C VAL A 252 -22.11 3.32 12.32
N ASP A 253 -23.19 2.79 11.75
CA ASP A 253 -23.19 1.46 11.12
C ASP A 253 -22.31 1.42 9.88
N TRP A 254 -22.33 2.49 9.07
CA TRP A 254 -21.39 2.68 7.97
C TRP A 254 -19.93 2.61 8.46
N VAL A 255 -19.56 3.38 9.49
CA VAL A 255 -18.20 3.39 10.06
C VAL A 255 -17.78 1.99 10.50
N LYS A 256 -18.63 1.29 11.27
CA LYS A 256 -18.34 -0.06 11.75
C LYS A 256 -18.09 -1.02 10.58
N SER A 257 -18.99 -1.02 9.59
CA SER A 257 -18.86 -1.89 8.42
C SER A 257 -17.62 -1.58 7.58
N PHE A 258 -17.24 -0.30 7.45
CA PHE A 258 -16.06 0.12 6.70
C PHE A 258 -14.77 -0.32 7.37
N LEU A 259 -14.59 -0.08 8.67
CA LEU A 259 -13.40 -0.50 9.40
C LEU A 259 -13.29 -2.04 9.48
N ASN A 260 -14.42 -2.75 9.46
CA ASN A 260 -14.43 -4.21 9.45
C ASN A 260 -13.84 -4.81 8.17
N ILE A 261 -13.93 -4.13 7.02
CA ILE A 261 -13.27 -4.57 5.78
C ILE A 261 -11.77 -4.76 6.02
N TRP A 262 -11.12 -3.77 6.63
CA TRP A 262 -9.68 -3.78 6.86
C TRP A 262 -9.27 -4.79 7.94
N ALA A 263 -10.09 -4.97 8.97
CA ALA A 263 -9.89 -6.00 9.98
C ALA A 263 -9.92 -7.42 9.38
N GLU A 264 -10.93 -7.72 8.56
CA GLU A 264 -11.05 -8.99 7.84
C GLU A 264 -9.91 -9.20 6.84
N LEU A 265 -9.51 -8.14 6.12
CA LEU A 265 -8.36 -8.20 5.21
C LEU A 265 -7.06 -8.48 5.95
N GLN A 266 -6.85 -7.88 7.12
CA GLN A 266 -5.67 -8.15 7.94
C GLN A 266 -5.66 -9.60 8.46
N ALA A 267 -6.80 -10.12 8.90
CA ALA A 267 -6.94 -11.52 9.33
C ALA A 267 -6.62 -12.48 8.17
N TYR A 268 -7.17 -12.19 6.98
CA TYR A 268 -6.90 -12.93 5.76
C TYR A 268 -5.41 -12.95 5.38
N ILE A 269 -4.74 -11.80 5.39
CA ILE A 269 -3.31 -11.71 5.08
C ILE A 269 -2.50 -12.51 6.11
N LYS A 270 -2.87 -12.43 7.39
CA LYS A 270 -2.18 -13.19 8.44
C LYS A 270 -2.30 -14.70 8.22
N GLU A 271 -3.45 -15.18 7.76
CA GLU A 271 -3.71 -16.60 7.52
C GLU A 271 -3.05 -17.14 6.25
N TYR A 272 -3.12 -16.41 5.13
CA TYR A 272 -2.71 -16.93 3.81
C TYR A 272 -1.43 -16.31 3.24
N HIS A 273 -1.05 -15.10 3.67
CA HIS A 273 0.00 -14.29 3.04
C HIS A 273 0.89 -13.56 4.06
N THR A 274 1.26 -14.26 5.15
CA THR A 274 1.88 -13.67 6.34
C THR A 274 3.11 -12.80 6.03
N THR A 275 3.96 -13.26 5.11
CA THR A 275 5.22 -12.61 4.73
C THR A 275 5.19 -11.96 3.35
N GLY A 276 4.01 -11.80 2.76
CA GLY A 276 3.83 -11.31 1.40
C GLY A 276 2.94 -12.22 0.57
N LEU A 277 2.49 -11.69 -0.57
CA LEU A 277 1.75 -12.47 -1.55
C LEU A 277 2.57 -13.67 -2.03
N SER A 278 1.91 -14.81 -2.17
CA SER A 278 2.54 -16.04 -2.67
C SER A 278 2.03 -16.34 -4.06
N TRP A 279 2.95 -16.49 -5.00
CA TRP A 279 2.67 -17.02 -6.33
C TRP A 279 2.62 -18.55 -6.30
N SER A 280 1.94 -19.14 -7.27
CA SER A 280 1.94 -20.58 -7.45
C SER A 280 3.37 -21.08 -7.70
N LYS A 281 3.72 -22.23 -7.12
CA LYS A 281 5.01 -22.90 -7.37
C LYS A 281 5.00 -23.75 -8.64
N THR A 282 3.84 -23.86 -9.27
CA THR A 282 3.57 -24.72 -10.43
C THR A 282 2.73 -23.95 -11.46
N GLY A 283 2.77 -24.36 -12.71
CA GLY A 283 2.07 -23.67 -13.80
C GLY A 283 2.98 -22.73 -14.59
N PRO A 284 2.45 -22.06 -15.62
CA PRO A 284 3.25 -21.17 -16.47
C PRO A 284 3.66 -19.89 -15.72
N ILE A 285 4.75 -19.27 -16.17
CA ILE A 285 5.16 -17.93 -15.69
C ILE A 285 4.10 -16.93 -16.16
N ALA A 286 3.68 -16.03 -15.27
CA ALA A 286 2.71 -15.01 -15.62
C ALA A 286 3.27 -14.07 -16.71
N SER A 287 2.36 -13.46 -17.45
CA SER A 287 2.67 -12.40 -18.42
C SER A 287 1.46 -11.49 -18.51
N ALA A 288 1.61 -10.32 -19.14
CA ALA A 288 0.48 -9.44 -19.43
C ALA A 288 -0.68 -10.17 -20.13
N ALA A 289 -0.40 -11.15 -20.99
CA ALA A 289 -1.40 -11.97 -21.66
C ALA A 289 -2.15 -12.92 -20.70
N SER A 290 -1.50 -13.38 -19.63
CA SER A 290 -2.10 -14.22 -18.60
C SER A 290 -3.26 -13.50 -17.89
N GLY A 291 -3.11 -12.20 -17.63
CA GLY A 291 -4.16 -11.37 -17.04
C GLY A 291 -5.46 -11.36 -17.86
N LEU A 292 -5.36 -11.27 -19.19
CA LEU A 292 -6.54 -11.35 -20.08
C LEU A 292 -7.16 -12.75 -20.09
N SER A 293 -6.33 -13.80 -20.02
CA SER A 293 -6.80 -15.19 -20.06
C SER A 293 -7.57 -15.57 -18.78
N THR A 294 -7.09 -15.17 -17.61
CA THR A 294 -7.77 -15.40 -16.32
C THR A 294 -9.09 -14.63 -16.22
N LEU A 295 -9.18 -13.44 -16.83
CA LEU A 295 -10.44 -12.69 -16.90
C LEU A 295 -11.47 -13.35 -17.84
N ALA A 296 -11.02 -13.98 -18.93
CA ALA A 296 -11.89 -14.67 -19.88
C ALA A 296 -12.43 -16.01 -19.34
N SER A 297 -11.66 -16.72 -18.51
CA SER A 297 -12.05 -18.03 -17.94
C SER A 297 -13.16 -17.95 -16.87
N ASN A 298 -13.49 -16.75 -16.38
CA ASN A 298 -14.58 -16.50 -15.42
C ASN A 298 -15.95 -16.27 -16.09
N GLN A 299 -16.06 -16.36 -17.42
CA GLN A 299 -17.35 -16.36 -18.10
C GLN A 299 -17.69 -17.80 -18.49
N GLY A 300 -18.82 -18.31 -17.99
CA GLY A 300 -19.37 -19.60 -18.43
C GLY A 300 -19.58 -19.63 -19.95
N PRO A 301 -19.84 -20.82 -20.55
CA PRO A 301 -20.02 -20.93 -21.99
C PRO A 301 -21.11 -19.94 -22.48
N PRO A 302 -20.89 -19.25 -23.61
CA PRO A 302 -21.86 -18.29 -24.11
C PRO A 302 -23.21 -18.99 -24.35
N PRO A 303 -24.35 -18.31 -24.09
CA PRO A 303 -25.65 -18.86 -24.45
C PRO A 303 -25.69 -19.14 -25.96
N PRO A 304 -26.37 -20.21 -26.40
CA PRO A 304 -26.48 -20.53 -27.81
C PRO A 304 -27.05 -19.34 -28.58
N PRO A 305 -26.57 -19.07 -29.81
CA PRO A 305 -27.03 -17.94 -30.59
C PRO A 305 -28.56 -18.05 -30.80
N PRO A 306 -29.29 -16.92 -30.70
CA PRO A 306 -30.72 -16.92 -31.04
C PRO A 306 -30.90 -17.32 -32.51
N PRO A 307 -32.01 -18.02 -32.85
CA PRO A 307 -32.28 -18.42 -34.22
C PRO A 307 -32.34 -17.18 -35.13
N PRO A 308 -31.86 -17.30 -36.39
CA PRO A 308 -31.81 -16.17 -37.30
C PRO A 308 -33.22 -15.62 -37.55
N PRO A 309 -33.41 -14.29 -37.54
CA PRO A 309 -34.68 -13.69 -37.94
C PRO A 309 -34.98 -14.00 -39.41
N PRO A 310 -36.27 -14.14 -39.78
CA PRO A 310 -36.66 -14.41 -41.16
C PRO A 310 -36.20 -13.30 -42.11
N PRO A 311 -35.86 -13.63 -43.37
CA PRO A 311 -35.35 -12.66 -44.33
C PRO A 311 -36.38 -11.55 -44.60
N PRO A 312 -35.96 -10.28 -44.64
CA PRO A 312 -36.84 -9.17 -45.01
C PRO A 312 -37.25 -9.27 -46.49
N PRO A 313 -38.50 -8.89 -46.84
CA PRO A 313 -39.00 -8.90 -48.21
C PRO A 313 -38.24 -7.91 -49.12
N PRO A 314 -38.24 -8.15 -50.45
CA PRO A 314 -37.42 -7.42 -51.40
C PRO A 314 -37.77 -5.93 -51.53
N PRO A 315 -36.81 -5.08 -51.96
CA PRO A 315 -36.96 -3.62 -51.95
C PRO A 315 -37.97 -3.14 -52.99
N GLY A 316 -38.89 -2.26 -52.57
CA GLY A 316 -39.74 -1.48 -53.48
C GLY A 316 -38.97 -0.32 -54.12
N PRO A 317 -39.43 0.20 -55.27
CA PRO A 317 -38.73 1.23 -56.04
C PRO A 317 -38.74 2.61 -55.34
N PRO A 318 -37.73 3.46 -55.60
CA PRO A 318 -37.52 4.70 -54.86
C PRO A 318 -38.42 5.84 -55.37
N PRO A 319 -38.93 6.73 -54.49
CA PRO A 319 -39.35 8.06 -54.86
C PRO A 319 -38.17 9.04 -54.80
N VAL A 320 -38.14 9.92 -55.80
CA VAL A 320 -37.26 11.08 -55.95
C VAL A 320 -37.83 12.23 -55.10
N PHE A 321 -36.99 13.04 -54.42
CA PHE A 321 -37.07 14.51 -54.36
C PHE A 321 -35.95 15.12 -53.48
N ASP A 322 -35.13 15.92 -54.16
CA ASP A 322 -34.38 17.15 -53.84
C ASP A 322 -33.95 17.57 -52.42
N THR A 323 -32.62 17.80 -52.36
CA THR A 323 -31.83 18.82 -51.64
C THR A 323 -32.47 19.69 -50.55
N GLU A 324 -31.86 19.69 -49.36
CA GLU A 324 -31.22 20.90 -48.82
C GLU A 324 -30.22 20.61 -47.69
N ASN A 325 -29.23 21.51 -47.58
CA ASN A 325 -28.05 21.45 -46.73
C ASN A 325 -28.34 21.64 -45.23
N ALA A 326 -27.71 20.85 -44.38
CA ALA A 326 -27.22 21.31 -43.09
C ALA A 326 -26.00 20.47 -42.66
N LYS A 327 -24.86 21.16 -42.54
CA LYS A 327 -23.58 20.63 -42.07
C LYS A 327 -23.63 20.36 -40.57
N ASP A 328 -23.05 19.25 -40.14
CA ASP A 328 -22.56 19.09 -38.76
C ASP A 328 -21.17 18.44 -38.79
N ASP A 329 -20.15 19.28 -38.63
CA ASP A 329 -18.72 19.02 -38.87
C ASP A 329 -17.97 18.89 -37.53
N ALA A 330 -18.38 17.94 -36.69
CA ALA A 330 -17.79 17.76 -35.36
C ALA A 330 -17.48 16.29 -34.99
N THR A 331 -17.95 15.31 -35.76
CA THR A 331 -17.73 13.88 -35.52
C THR A 331 -16.78 13.21 -36.51
N ALA A 332 -16.52 13.83 -37.67
CA ALA A 332 -15.53 13.33 -38.65
C ALA A 332 -14.08 13.68 -38.29
N THR A 333 -13.86 14.79 -37.56
CA THR A 333 -12.51 15.29 -37.24
C THR A 333 -11.81 14.46 -36.16
N ARG A 334 -12.54 13.86 -35.22
CA ARG A 334 -11.93 13.04 -34.14
C ARG A 334 -11.55 11.62 -34.59
N SER A 335 -12.28 11.01 -35.52
CA SER A 335 -11.90 9.70 -36.07
C SER A 335 -10.78 9.78 -37.11
N ALA A 336 -10.60 10.94 -37.78
CA ALA A 336 -9.45 11.18 -38.65
C ALA A 336 -8.13 11.38 -37.89
N LEU A 337 -8.20 12.00 -36.69
CA LEU A 337 -7.02 12.25 -35.84
C LEU A 337 -6.45 10.98 -35.20
N PHE A 338 -7.27 9.97 -34.90
CA PHE A 338 -6.79 8.70 -34.35
C PHE A 338 -6.30 7.70 -35.42
N ALA A 339 -6.76 7.84 -36.67
CA ALA A 339 -6.23 7.06 -37.79
C ALA A 339 -4.84 7.53 -38.27
N GLN A 340 -4.48 8.80 -38.00
CA GLN A 340 -3.18 9.39 -38.35
C GLN A 340 -2.05 9.08 -37.37
N LEU A 341 -2.37 8.57 -36.16
CA LEU A 341 -1.40 8.27 -35.11
C LEU A 341 -0.89 6.82 -35.10
N ASN A 342 -1.44 5.95 -35.95
CA ASN A 342 -1.07 4.52 -36.04
C ASN A 342 -0.29 4.15 -37.33
N GLN A 343 0.42 5.08 -37.96
CA GLN A 343 1.24 4.82 -39.15
C GLN A 343 2.74 4.95 -38.87
N GLY A 344 3.31 3.96 -38.18
CA GLY A 344 4.76 3.83 -37.98
C GLY A 344 5.60 3.95 -39.27
N GLU A 345 6.90 4.24 -39.10
CA GLU A 345 8.00 4.43 -40.09
C GLU A 345 7.76 5.23 -41.39
N THR A 346 6.54 5.67 -41.71
CA THR A 346 6.23 6.43 -42.94
C THR A 346 6.08 7.94 -42.69
N ILE A 347 6.20 8.40 -41.44
CA ILE A 347 6.01 9.80 -41.00
C ILE A 347 7.14 10.76 -41.43
N THR A 348 8.19 10.30 -42.13
CA THR A 348 9.31 11.14 -42.57
C THR A 348 9.14 11.74 -43.97
N LYS A 349 8.06 11.41 -44.70
CA LYS A 349 7.83 11.92 -46.07
C LYS A 349 7.07 13.26 -46.15
N GLY A 350 6.62 13.82 -45.02
CA GLY A 350 5.82 15.06 -44.97
C GLY A 350 6.52 16.30 -44.43
N LEU A 351 7.79 16.21 -44.02
CA LEU A 351 8.54 17.36 -43.52
C LEU A 351 9.11 18.17 -44.70
N ARG A 352 8.89 19.48 -44.73
CA ARG A 352 9.52 20.37 -45.73
C ARG A 352 11.05 20.21 -45.67
N HIS A 353 11.64 19.86 -46.80
CA HIS A 353 13.09 19.82 -46.95
C HIS A 353 13.66 21.24 -46.84
N VAL A 354 14.50 21.48 -45.83
CA VAL A 354 15.21 22.74 -45.64
C VAL A 354 16.38 22.79 -46.62
N SER A 355 16.35 23.71 -47.59
CA SER A 355 17.46 23.95 -48.52
C SER A 355 18.70 24.45 -47.79
N ASP A 356 19.88 24.13 -48.34
CA ASP A 356 21.18 24.32 -47.68
C ASP A 356 21.49 25.79 -47.33
N ASP A 357 20.79 26.75 -47.92
CA ASP A 357 20.92 28.19 -47.68
C ASP A 357 20.37 28.63 -46.31
N LEU A 358 19.52 27.80 -45.68
CA LEU A 358 18.86 28.04 -44.38
C LEU A 358 19.57 27.32 -43.22
N LYS A 359 20.65 26.59 -43.49
CA LYS A 359 21.44 25.91 -42.46
C LYS A 359 22.59 26.82 -42.02
N THR A 360 22.55 27.24 -40.75
CA THR A 360 23.51 28.18 -40.13
C THR A 360 24.98 27.72 -40.12
N HIS A 361 25.28 26.47 -40.49
CA HIS A 361 26.64 25.95 -40.61
C HIS A 361 27.19 25.96 -42.06
N LYS A 362 26.38 26.31 -43.07
CA LYS A 362 26.81 26.36 -44.49
C LYS A 362 26.73 27.73 -45.14
N ASN A 363 26.09 28.71 -44.50
CA ASN A 363 25.98 30.08 -45.01
C ASN A 363 26.64 31.08 -44.03
N PRO A 364 27.90 31.49 -44.28
CA PRO A 364 28.66 32.38 -43.39
C PRO A 364 28.10 33.81 -43.24
N SER A 365 27.15 34.22 -44.09
CA SER A 365 26.60 35.58 -44.11
C SER A 365 25.59 35.88 -42.99
N LEU A 366 25.05 34.86 -42.31
CA LEU A 366 24.05 35.01 -41.23
C LEU A 366 24.65 35.27 -39.84
N ARG A 367 25.98 35.39 -39.71
CA ARG A 367 26.68 35.53 -38.41
C ARG A 367 27.19 36.95 -38.12
N ALA A 368 26.88 37.93 -38.95
CA ALA A 368 27.44 39.27 -38.87
C ALA A 368 26.46 40.31 -38.29
N GLN A 369 26.15 40.21 -37.00
CA GLN A 369 25.91 41.38 -36.14
C GLN A 369 26.32 41.06 -34.70
N GLY A 370 27.33 41.79 -34.20
CA GLY A 370 27.78 41.75 -32.81
C GLY A 370 29.30 41.88 -32.69
N THR A 371 29.75 43.09 -32.38
CA THR A 371 31.12 43.60 -32.26
C THR A 371 31.98 42.96 -31.13
N PRO A 372 33.33 43.16 -31.14
CA PRO A 372 34.28 42.15 -30.68
C PRO A 372 34.87 42.38 -29.28
N ILE A 373 35.10 41.29 -28.54
CA ILE A 373 35.98 41.23 -27.36
C ILE A 373 37.33 40.61 -27.77
N ARG A 374 38.42 41.25 -27.32
CA ARG A 374 39.82 40.82 -27.48
C ARG A 374 40.15 39.57 -26.66
N SER A 375 41.06 38.78 -27.21
CA SER A 375 41.65 37.52 -26.75
C SER A 375 42.39 37.61 -25.40
N PRO A 376 42.63 36.47 -24.73
CA PRO A 376 44.00 35.93 -24.76
C PRO A 376 44.12 34.39 -24.79
N THR A 377 45.37 33.98 -24.91
CA THR A 377 45.93 32.72 -25.41
C THR A 377 46.16 31.68 -24.31
N LYS A 378 45.97 30.40 -24.69
CA LYS A 378 46.59 29.13 -24.20
C LYS A 378 46.50 28.75 -22.71
N SER A 379 45.89 27.57 -22.52
CA SER A 379 46.42 26.33 -21.93
C SER A 379 45.76 25.75 -20.67
N HIS A 380 45.58 24.43 -20.75
CA HIS A 380 45.25 23.40 -19.75
C HIS A 380 43.77 23.10 -19.45
N ALA A 381 43.39 21.87 -19.84
CA ALA A 381 42.10 21.22 -19.60
C ALA A 381 41.96 20.80 -18.12
N PRO A 382 40.71 20.75 -17.62
CA PRO A 382 40.18 19.46 -17.18
C PRO A 382 38.73 19.19 -17.65
N ASN A 383 38.36 17.91 -17.55
CA ASN A 383 37.15 17.27 -18.06
C ASN A 383 35.82 18.01 -17.82
N LEU A 384 35.04 18.19 -18.89
CA LEU A 384 33.65 18.62 -18.86
C LEU A 384 32.72 17.43 -18.59
N THR A 385 32.10 17.43 -17.41
CA THR A 385 30.88 16.66 -17.12
C THR A 385 29.72 17.14 -17.99
N THR A 386 28.97 16.18 -18.53
CA THR A 386 27.78 16.36 -19.35
C THR A 386 26.66 17.13 -18.61
N PRO A 387 25.91 18.04 -19.28
CA PRO A 387 24.82 18.77 -18.62
C PRO A 387 23.63 17.85 -18.36
N LYS A 388 23.15 17.87 -17.11
CA LYS A 388 21.93 17.18 -16.68
C LYS A 388 20.68 17.86 -17.27
N PRO A 389 19.65 17.11 -17.69
CA PRO A 389 18.42 17.68 -18.27
C PRO A 389 17.66 18.58 -17.27
N PRO A 390 16.91 19.59 -17.77
CA PRO A 390 16.24 20.59 -16.94
C PRO A 390 15.15 19.96 -16.06
N GLN A 391 15.23 20.21 -14.75
CA GLN A 391 14.22 19.80 -13.77
C GLN A 391 12.93 20.60 -13.99
N GLN A 392 11.78 19.91 -14.00
CA GLN A 392 10.46 20.53 -13.95
C GLN A 392 10.35 21.43 -12.70
N SER A 393 10.10 22.72 -12.92
CA SER A 393 9.86 23.69 -11.85
C SER A 393 8.48 23.46 -11.24
N HIS A 394 8.45 22.98 -9.99
CA HIS A 394 7.25 22.96 -9.16
C HIS A 394 7.13 24.31 -8.43
N CYS A 395 5.91 24.78 -8.17
CA CYS A 395 5.71 26.01 -7.40
C CYS A 395 6.17 25.80 -5.95
N PRO A 396 7.02 26.69 -5.39
CA PRO A 396 7.40 26.64 -3.99
C PRO A 396 6.18 26.82 -3.08
N VAL A 397 6.10 26.01 -2.03
CA VAL A 397 5.03 26.04 -1.03
C VAL A 397 5.63 26.36 0.33
N LEU A 398 5.06 27.33 1.02
CA LEU A 398 5.30 27.58 2.44
C LEU A 398 3.97 28.04 3.05
N GLU A 399 3.21 27.11 3.59
CA GLU A 399 1.90 27.40 4.17
C GLU A 399 1.51 26.40 5.26
N LEU A 400 0.60 26.81 6.14
CA LEU A 400 -0.01 25.96 7.15
C LEU A 400 -1.30 25.34 6.60
N GLU A 401 -1.26 24.07 6.23
CA GLU A 401 -2.43 23.31 5.82
C GLU A 401 -3.04 22.59 7.03
N GLY A 402 -4.04 23.24 7.65
CA GLY A 402 -4.70 22.75 8.85
C GLY A 402 -3.78 22.77 10.07
N LYS A 403 -3.10 21.65 10.35
CA LYS A 403 -2.08 21.54 11.42
C LYS A 403 -0.69 21.19 10.87
N LYS A 404 -0.56 21.06 9.55
CA LYS A 404 0.67 20.61 8.88
C LYS A 404 1.30 21.79 8.16
N TRP A 405 2.47 22.22 8.61
CA TRP A 405 3.32 23.12 7.84
C TRP A 405 3.86 22.36 6.63
N ARG A 406 3.61 22.88 5.43
CA ARG A 406 4.15 22.36 4.18
C ARG A 406 5.20 23.33 3.68
N VAL A 407 6.44 22.86 3.61
CA VAL A 407 7.57 23.60 3.05
C VAL A 407 8.12 22.78 1.90
N GLU A 408 7.70 23.08 0.68
CA GLU A 408 7.94 22.21 -0.46
C GLU A 408 8.59 22.96 -1.62
N TYR A 409 9.47 22.28 -2.36
CA TYR A 409 10.06 22.75 -3.62
C TYR A 409 10.76 24.12 -3.52
N GLN A 410 11.31 24.44 -2.34
CA GLN A 410 12.12 25.64 -2.16
C GLN A 410 13.48 25.46 -2.85
N GLU A 411 13.95 26.46 -3.58
CA GLU A 411 15.23 26.43 -4.29
C GLU A 411 15.97 27.74 -4.01
N ASP A 412 17.23 27.65 -3.57
CA ASP A 412 18.10 28.80 -3.30
C ASP A 412 17.48 29.83 -2.31
N LYS A 413 16.76 29.37 -1.28
CA LYS A 413 16.07 30.20 -0.27
C LYS A 413 16.66 30.00 1.14
N ASN A 414 17.43 30.97 1.63
CA ASN A 414 18.12 30.85 2.93
C ASN A 414 17.48 31.63 4.08
N ASP A 415 16.33 32.24 3.84
CA ASP A 415 15.62 33.14 4.75
C ASP A 415 14.21 32.65 5.10
N LEU A 416 13.92 31.36 4.91
CA LEU A 416 12.60 30.81 5.23
C LEU A 416 12.40 30.81 6.74
N LEU A 417 11.27 31.36 7.20
CA LEU A 417 10.97 31.51 8.62
C LEU A 417 9.52 31.10 8.92
N ILE A 418 9.35 30.27 9.94
CA ILE A 418 8.07 30.01 10.60
C ILE A 418 8.19 30.52 12.03
N SER A 419 7.59 31.67 12.29
CA SER A 419 7.76 32.41 13.56
C SER A 419 6.98 31.84 14.74
N ASP A 420 5.78 31.34 14.49
CA ASP A 420 4.84 30.91 15.54
C ASP A 420 4.33 29.50 15.27
N THR A 421 4.95 28.51 15.92
CA THR A 421 4.51 27.11 15.88
C THR A 421 3.71 26.74 17.13
N GLU A 422 2.76 25.82 16.97
CA GLU A 422 1.97 25.27 18.08
C GLU A 422 2.29 23.81 18.34
N LEU A 423 2.17 23.38 19.61
CA LEU A 423 2.43 22.01 20.08
C LEU A 423 1.70 20.90 19.30
N LYS A 424 0.55 21.21 18.70
CA LYS A 424 -0.27 20.26 17.94
C LYS A 424 0.07 20.20 16.46
N GLN A 425 0.93 21.10 15.99
CA GLN A 425 1.32 21.20 14.59
C GLN A 425 2.45 20.22 14.28
N VAL A 426 2.59 19.87 13.01
CA VAL A 426 3.68 19.06 12.45
C VAL A 426 4.23 19.77 11.22
N ALA A 427 5.50 19.58 10.90
CA ALA A 427 6.10 20.16 9.71
C ALA A 427 6.59 19.08 8.75
N TYR A 428 6.34 19.28 7.47
CA TYR A 428 6.80 18.44 6.38
C TYR A 428 7.53 19.29 5.36
N ILE A 429 8.83 19.08 5.30
CA ILE A 429 9.73 19.75 4.38
C ILE A 429 10.06 18.76 3.26
N PHE A 430 9.72 19.10 2.02
CA PHE A 430 9.84 18.18 0.89
C PHE A 430 10.54 18.81 -0.31
N LYS A 431 11.51 18.12 -0.89
CA LYS A 431 12.16 18.56 -2.14
C LYS A 431 12.72 19.98 -2.10
N CYS A 432 13.17 20.45 -0.93
CA CYS A 432 13.86 21.72 -0.80
C CYS A 432 15.35 21.54 -1.15
N ASN A 433 15.92 22.50 -1.86
CA ASN A 433 17.28 22.44 -2.37
C ASN A 433 18.02 23.77 -2.09
N LYS A 434 19.25 23.68 -1.57
CA LYS A 434 20.10 24.84 -1.23
C LYS A 434 19.35 25.93 -0.45
N SER A 435 18.61 25.49 0.55
CA SER A 435 17.67 26.35 1.28
C SER A 435 17.83 26.15 2.78
N THR A 436 17.44 27.16 3.56
CA THR A 436 17.51 27.12 5.02
C THR A 436 16.16 27.56 5.59
N LEU A 437 15.65 26.77 6.53
CA LEU A 437 14.41 27.04 7.27
C LEU A 437 14.68 27.22 8.74
N GLN A 438 14.22 28.34 9.29
CA GLN A 438 14.16 28.58 10.72
C GLN A 438 12.73 28.37 11.24
N MET A 439 12.58 27.52 12.25
CA MET A 439 11.31 27.21 12.90
C MET A 439 11.37 27.60 14.37
N LYS A 440 10.64 28.65 14.74
CA LYS A 440 10.59 29.14 16.12
C LYS A 440 9.42 28.55 16.89
N GLY A 441 9.57 28.44 18.20
CA GLY A 441 8.54 27.94 19.11
C GLY A 441 8.64 26.45 19.43
N LYS A 442 7.49 25.78 19.59
CA LYS A 442 7.44 24.37 20.00
C LYS A 442 6.42 23.59 19.19
N ILE A 443 6.91 22.62 18.43
CA ILE A 443 6.12 21.81 17.48
C ILE A 443 6.12 20.32 17.87
N ASN A 444 5.14 19.55 17.38
CA ASN A 444 5.06 18.12 17.70
C ASN A 444 6.18 17.30 17.02
N SER A 445 6.33 17.45 15.70
CA SER A 445 7.33 16.71 14.92
C SER A 445 7.68 17.46 13.63
N ILE A 446 8.87 17.15 13.08
CA ILE A 446 9.37 17.70 11.83
C ILE A 446 9.88 16.56 10.96
N THR A 447 9.50 16.51 9.69
CA THR A 447 10.01 15.54 8.71
C THR A 447 10.63 16.29 7.54
N VAL A 448 11.89 15.98 7.25
CA VAL A 448 12.66 16.47 6.09
C VAL A 448 12.79 15.31 5.11
N ASP A 449 12.12 15.40 3.96
CA ASP A 449 12.10 14.35 2.94
C ASP A 449 12.62 14.83 1.59
N ASN A 450 13.50 14.05 0.99
CA ASN A 450 14.01 14.25 -0.36
C ASN A 450 14.60 15.65 -0.61
N CYS A 451 15.21 16.25 0.42
CA CYS A 451 15.86 17.55 0.38
C CYS A 451 17.35 17.43 0.06
N LYS A 452 17.95 18.51 -0.45
CA LYS A 452 19.38 18.56 -0.81
C LYS A 452 20.03 19.86 -0.36
N LYS A 453 21.20 19.82 0.27
CA LYS A 453 21.87 21.06 0.75
C LYS A 453 20.94 21.92 1.59
N PHE A 454 20.26 21.30 2.56
CA PHE A 454 19.17 21.95 3.29
C PHE A 454 19.52 22.12 4.76
N GLY A 455 19.36 23.36 5.24
CA GLY A 455 19.53 23.72 6.64
C GLY A 455 18.18 23.80 7.37
N LEU A 456 18.08 23.19 8.55
CA LEU A 456 16.94 23.32 9.45
C LEU A 456 17.44 23.82 10.81
N VAL A 457 16.93 24.97 11.25
CA VAL A 457 17.17 25.48 12.60
C VAL A 457 15.84 25.48 13.33
N PHE A 458 15.76 24.87 14.51
CA PHE A 458 14.52 24.88 15.27
C PHE A 458 14.72 24.99 16.78
N ASP A 459 13.70 25.54 17.45
CA ASP A 459 13.68 25.70 18.91
C ASP A 459 13.37 24.37 19.60
N ASN A 460 12.10 23.94 19.67
CA ASN A 460 11.70 22.76 20.43
C ASN A 460 10.82 21.80 19.61
N VAL A 461 11.12 20.51 19.70
CA VAL A 461 10.31 19.43 19.12
C VAL A 461 9.92 18.46 20.23
N VAL A 462 8.62 18.13 20.32
CA VAL A 462 8.09 17.26 21.38
C VAL A 462 8.34 15.79 21.11
N GLY A 463 8.20 15.38 19.85
CA GLY A 463 8.31 13.99 19.43
C GLY A 463 9.65 13.71 18.76
N ILE A 464 9.66 13.80 17.44
CA ILE A 464 10.78 13.34 16.61
C ILE A 464 11.06 14.31 15.47
N VAL A 465 12.33 14.40 15.10
CA VAL A 465 12.77 14.97 13.82
C VAL A 465 13.22 13.82 12.92
N GLU A 466 12.67 13.72 11.72
CA GLU A 466 13.00 12.66 10.77
C GLU A 466 13.65 13.25 9.52
N VAL A 467 14.76 12.65 9.08
CA VAL A 467 15.45 12.99 7.82
C VAL A 467 15.41 11.78 6.92
N ILE A 468 14.70 11.87 5.81
CA ILE A 468 14.39 10.75 4.94
C ILE A 468 14.88 11.08 3.52
N ASN A 469 15.57 10.12 2.89
CA ASN A 469 15.86 10.15 1.46
C ASN A 469 16.56 11.44 0.97
N SER A 470 17.38 12.07 1.84
CA SER A 470 17.92 13.41 1.64
C SER A 470 19.44 13.40 1.45
N LYS A 471 20.04 14.53 1.07
CA LYS A 471 21.49 14.64 0.90
C LYS A 471 22.03 15.98 1.39
N ASP A 472 23.16 15.99 2.09
CA ASP A 472 23.82 17.22 2.57
C ASP A 472 22.83 18.06 3.41
N ILE A 473 22.46 17.52 4.56
CA ILE A 473 21.48 18.10 5.49
C ILE A 473 22.20 18.60 6.74
N GLN A 474 21.82 19.80 7.18
CA GLN A 474 22.31 20.37 8.43
C GLN A 474 21.12 20.69 9.33
N ILE A 475 21.16 20.17 10.55
CA ILE A 475 20.11 20.40 11.55
C ILE A 475 20.74 21.06 12.76
N GLN A 476 20.21 22.21 13.18
CA GLN A 476 20.60 22.88 14.40
C GLN A 476 19.43 22.93 15.37
N VAL A 477 19.63 22.33 16.53
CA VAL A 477 18.70 22.34 17.65
C VAL A 477 19.07 23.50 18.57
N ILE A 478 18.14 24.41 18.82
CA ILE A 478 18.33 25.52 19.76
C ILE A 478 17.85 25.15 21.16
N GLY A 479 16.68 24.51 21.26
CA GLY A 479 16.08 24.01 22.51
C GLY A 479 16.18 22.49 22.60
N LYS A 480 15.06 21.81 22.90
CA LYS A 480 15.05 20.36 23.14
C LYS A 480 14.43 19.54 22.01
N VAL A 481 15.00 18.36 21.76
CA VAL A 481 14.45 17.29 20.91
C VAL A 481 14.76 15.92 21.53
N PRO A 482 13.78 15.01 21.70
CA PRO A 482 14.04 13.69 22.27
C PRO A 482 14.69 12.68 21.31
N THR A 483 14.32 12.72 20.03
CA THR A 483 14.77 11.72 19.05
C THR A 483 14.98 12.35 17.69
N ILE A 484 16.07 11.98 17.02
CA ILE A 484 16.31 12.28 15.62
C ILE A 484 16.53 10.98 14.85
N SER A 485 15.73 10.76 13.80
CA SER A 485 15.81 9.60 12.94
C SER A 485 16.37 9.98 11.57
N ILE A 486 17.39 9.26 11.10
CA ILE A 486 18.07 9.49 9.82
C ILE A 486 17.94 8.23 8.96
N ASN A 487 17.15 8.29 7.89
CA ASN A 487 16.87 7.15 7.03
C ASN A 487 17.19 7.47 5.56
N LYS A 488 17.95 6.60 4.91
CA LYS A 488 18.29 6.73 3.48
C LYS A 488 18.89 8.11 3.13
N THR A 489 19.72 8.67 4.00
CA THR A 489 20.28 10.02 3.84
C THR A 489 21.81 9.96 3.76
N GLU A 490 22.41 10.77 2.88
CA GLU A 490 23.86 10.87 2.68
C GLU A 490 24.34 12.28 3.07
N GLY A 491 25.23 12.40 4.04
CA GLY A 491 25.71 13.69 4.56
C GLY A 491 24.67 14.35 5.46
N CYS A 492 24.76 14.12 6.76
CA CYS A 492 23.85 14.70 7.75
C CYS A 492 24.62 15.17 8.99
N HIS A 493 24.65 16.48 9.22
CA HIS A 493 25.28 17.08 10.38
C HIS A 493 24.21 17.60 11.35
N ILE A 494 24.24 17.11 12.59
CA ILE A 494 23.28 17.48 13.63
C ILE A 494 24.02 18.23 14.74
N TYR A 495 23.71 19.51 14.90
CA TYR A 495 24.21 20.38 15.96
C TYR A 495 23.20 20.36 17.11
N LEU A 496 23.56 19.71 18.22
CA LEU A 496 22.72 19.63 19.40
C LEU A 496 22.88 20.88 20.29
N SER A 497 21.86 21.21 21.06
CA SER A 497 21.96 22.19 22.14
C SER A 497 22.44 21.52 23.43
N GLU A 498 22.81 22.32 24.44
CA GLU A 498 23.06 21.81 25.79
C GLU A 498 21.82 21.14 26.42
N GLU A 499 20.61 21.52 25.98
CA GLU A 499 19.34 20.98 26.47
C GLU A 499 18.90 19.69 25.76
N SER A 500 19.55 19.33 24.64
CA SER A 500 19.21 18.16 23.83
C SER A 500 20.30 17.08 23.83
N LEU A 501 21.19 17.07 24.83
CA LEU A 501 22.25 16.06 24.96
C LEU A 501 21.72 14.65 25.24
N ASP A 502 20.47 14.54 25.71
CA ASP A 502 19.74 13.28 25.91
C ASP A 502 19.02 12.79 24.64
N CYS A 503 19.24 13.45 23.49
CA CYS A 503 18.63 13.07 22.23
C CYS A 503 19.10 11.70 21.74
N GLU A 504 18.15 10.81 21.43
CA GLU A 504 18.42 9.52 20.80
C GLU A 504 18.56 9.67 19.28
N ILE A 505 19.67 9.17 18.73
CA ILE A 505 19.90 9.14 17.28
C ILE A 505 19.61 7.73 16.76
N VAL A 506 18.65 7.62 15.86
CA VAL A 506 18.29 6.37 15.19
C VAL A 506 18.65 6.49 13.71
N SER A 507 19.46 5.59 13.18
CA SER A 507 19.86 5.63 11.77
C SER A 507 19.61 4.33 11.02
N ALA A 508 19.28 4.44 9.74
CA ALA A 508 19.10 3.32 8.84
C ALA A 508 19.49 3.69 7.41
N LYS A 509 20.27 2.83 6.72
CA LYS A 509 20.66 3.01 5.30
C LYS A 509 21.22 4.41 4.99
N SER A 510 21.92 5.03 5.93
CA SER A 510 22.42 6.39 5.83
C SER A 510 23.93 6.41 6.03
N SER A 511 24.59 7.42 5.45
CA SER A 511 26.04 7.57 5.48
C SER A 511 26.47 9.02 5.68
N GLU A 512 27.72 9.23 6.08
CA GLU A 512 28.32 10.54 6.40
C GLU A 512 27.52 11.29 7.49
N MET A 513 27.20 10.59 8.58
CA MET A 513 26.42 11.14 9.70
C MET A 513 27.32 11.61 10.84
N ASN A 514 27.20 12.89 11.21
CA ASN A 514 28.00 13.50 12.27
C ASN A 514 27.12 14.22 13.28
N ILE A 515 27.35 13.95 14.56
CA ILE A 515 26.70 14.62 15.69
C ILE A 515 27.69 15.60 16.31
N LEU A 516 27.32 16.87 16.32
CA LEU A 516 28.11 17.96 16.85
C LEU A 516 27.58 18.32 18.24
N ILE A 517 28.41 18.07 19.24
CA ILE A 517 28.10 18.29 20.66
C ILE A 517 28.73 19.61 21.12
N PRO A 518 27.96 20.52 21.73
CA PRO A 518 28.49 21.78 22.22
C PRO A 518 29.50 21.55 23.35
N LYS A 519 30.65 22.22 23.27
CA LYS A 519 31.72 22.19 24.27
C LYS A 519 32.52 23.49 24.25
N ASP A 520 32.62 24.16 25.40
CA ASP A 520 33.46 25.36 25.59
C ASP A 520 33.21 26.49 24.57
N GLY A 521 31.96 26.65 24.12
CA GLY A 521 31.57 27.67 23.13
C GLY A 521 31.81 27.30 21.67
N ASP A 522 32.27 26.08 21.39
CA ASP A 522 32.41 25.49 20.06
C ASP A 522 31.69 24.13 19.99
N TYR A 523 31.78 23.41 18.86
CA TYR A 523 31.24 22.08 18.68
C TYR A 523 32.33 21.04 18.50
N LYS A 524 32.18 19.92 19.21
CA LYS A 524 32.98 18.71 18.96
C LYS A 524 32.18 17.74 18.11
N GLU A 525 32.76 17.32 16.99
CA GLU A 525 32.16 16.39 16.04
C GLU A 525 32.37 14.92 16.46
N PHE A 526 31.32 14.12 16.33
CA PHE A 526 31.31 12.69 16.60
C PHE A 526 30.60 11.96 15.46
N PRO A 527 31.31 11.12 14.69
CA PRO A 527 30.68 10.33 13.64
C PRO A 527 29.79 9.24 14.23
N VAL A 528 28.62 9.02 13.63
CA VAL A 528 27.77 7.88 13.94
C VAL A 528 28.36 6.63 13.28
N PRO A 529 28.55 5.50 13.98
CA PRO A 529 29.05 4.29 13.35
C PRO A 529 28.16 3.79 12.22
N GLU A 530 28.77 3.50 11.07
CA GLU A 530 28.07 3.03 9.86
C GLU A 530 28.42 1.58 9.51
N GLN A 531 29.58 1.12 9.98
CA GLN A 531 30.05 -0.25 9.78
C GLN A 531 29.84 -1.06 11.06
N PHE A 532 29.12 -2.17 10.92
CA PHE A 532 28.79 -3.06 12.03
C PHE A 532 29.35 -4.45 11.77
N LYS A 533 30.01 -5.02 12.77
CA LYS A 533 30.42 -6.42 12.77
C LYS A 533 29.31 -7.22 13.43
N THR A 534 28.73 -8.15 12.68
CA THR A 534 27.78 -9.12 13.22
C THR A 534 28.45 -10.49 13.31
N SER A 535 28.42 -11.10 14.48
CA SER A 535 28.96 -12.43 14.72
C SER A 535 27.97 -13.33 15.45
N TRP A 536 28.08 -14.64 15.25
CA TRP A 536 27.30 -15.63 15.97
C TRP A 536 28.04 -16.01 17.26
N ASP A 537 27.42 -15.79 18.42
CA ASP A 537 28.04 -16.05 19.74
C ASP A 537 27.87 -17.50 20.23
N GLY A 538 27.27 -18.37 19.42
CA GLY A 538 26.85 -19.71 19.81
C GLY A 538 25.35 -19.85 20.11
N SER A 539 24.64 -18.74 20.30
CA SER A 539 23.21 -18.71 20.65
C SER A 539 22.38 -17.67 19.89
N LYS A 540 22.98 -16.51 19.59
CA LYS A 540 22.32 -15.39 18.90
C LYS A 540 23.33 -14.64 18.04
N LEU A 541 22.79 -13.80 17.16
CA LEU A 541 23.59 -12.78 16.48
C LEU A 541 23.86 -11.63 17.45
N VAL A 542 25.13 -11.25 17.55
CA VAL A 542 25.60 -10.08 18.28
C VAL A 542 26.22 -9.12 17.28
N THR A 543 25.78 -7.87 17.33
CA THR A 543 26.18 -6.82 16.39
C THR A 543 26.78 -5.66 17.16
N ASP A 544 28.02 -5.32 16.84
CA ASP A 544 28.76 -4.22 17.44
C ASP A 544 29.27 -3.28 16.33
N PRO A 545 29.37 -1.96 16.58
CA PRO A 545 30.06 -1.06 15.67
C PRO A 545 31.54 -1.47 15.55
N THR A 546 32.12 -1.39 14.36
CA THR A 546 33.55 -1.67 14.19
C THR A 546 34.40 -0.54 14.78
N GLU A 547 35.50 -0.87 15.45
CA GLU A 547 36.43 0.10 16.08
C GLU A 547 37.15 1.04 15.09
N ILE A 548 37.00 0.80 13.78
CA ILE A 548 37.53 1.69 12.75
C ILE A 548 36.54 2.85 12.60
N VAL A 549 36.75 3.87 13.44
CA VAL A 549 36.16 5.19 13.26
C VAL A 549 36.89 5.82 12.08
N GLY A 550 36.20 5.98 10.95
CA GLY A 550 36.69 6.73 9.80
C GLY A 550 36.80 8.22 10.10
#